data_AF-A0A2D7S4M6-F1
#
_entry.id   AF-A0A2D7S4M6-F1
#
_cell.length_a   1.000
_cell.length_b   1.000
_cell.length_c   1.000
_cell.angle_alpha   90.00
_cell.angle_beta   90.00
_cell.angle_gamma   90.00
#
_symmetry.space_group_name_H-M   'P 1'
#
loop_
_entity.id
_entity.type
_entity.pdbx_description
1 polymer ?
#
loop_
_entity_poly.entity_id
_entity_poly.type
_entity_poly.pdbx_seq_one_letter_code
_entity_poly.pdbx_strand_id
1 'polypeptide(L)'
;MDKKLSQLLEKNVTIVTPTERLSRHISYQFSQEKINQKTSWITPNCLPWNTWCKNIFDKLLFSKKEQWILINNFQQQWLFEEIIRNSKYSDQLLRVDTTTKEVIHCYKLCKEWNISIFPKNIDLPEDANAFRQWINLYENKKRNNFWLDNICLPDYIASHINEFDFNSNGVTFYGFDQLTTQQSNLKKILIDLKIYNEIQSDKDRNQSIEFSIQDDLDSEIKAAACWAKKKLESDKTATIGIIFRDINKIRNKIEYGFSSVLTPEKWTKFDFTPTKPYSISMGKSLLTYPLICAAVNLLSLSANKISVRDLSNLLNSPYIRVSGGARLDEKLRKFGETEISLEQLLSINDKECRVFVEALIKFKKSFEIDVKKNMKFSMWVTNFTKWLKIFKWPNKQLDSDEYQTLKKWNEA
;
A
#
# COMPACT_ATOMS: atom_id res chain seq x y z
N MET A 1 -0.82 -23.05 -16.69
CA MET A 1 -0.58 -21.68 -17.20
C MET A 1 -0.87 -21.61 -18.71
N ASP A 2 -1.02 -20.42 -19.30
CA ASP A 2 -1.02 -20.27 -20.77
C ASP A 2 0.31 -20.78 -21.34
N LYS A 3 0.25 -21.72 -22.30
CA LYS A 3 1.43 -22.36 -22.89
C LYS A 3 2.38 -21.33 -23.51
N LYS A 4 1.85 -20.26 -24.11
CA LYS A 4 2.67 -19.22 -24.74
C LYS A 4 3.41 -18.37 -23.69
N LEU A 5 2.76 -18.12 -22.55
CA LEU A 5 3.38 -17.42 -21.42
C LEU A 5 4.55 -18.24 -20.83
N SER A 6 4.36 -19.55 -20.68
CA SER A 6 5.42 -20.47 -20.20
C SER A 6 6.64 -20.45 -21.12
N GLN A 7 6.41 -20.52 -22.44
CA GLN A 7 7.49 -20.46 -23.44
C GLN A 7 8.27 -19.15 -23.42
N LEU A 8 7.60 -18.02 -23.21
CA LEU A 8 8.29 -16.72 -23.11
C LEU A 8 9.15 -16.64 -21.84
N LEU A 9 8.66 -17.19 -20.72
CA LEU A 9 9.43 -17.27 -19.49
C LEU A 9 10.66 -18.17 -19.62
N GLU A 10 10.54 -19.31 -20.30
CA GLU A 10 11.68 -20.19 -20.59
C GLU A 10 12.75 -19.52 -21.45
N LYS A 11 12.33 -18.64 -22.36
CA LYS A 11 13.23 -17.81 -23.18
C LYS A 11 13.80 -16.60 -22.43
N ASN A 12 13.57 -16.48 -21.11
CA ASN A 12 13.99 -15.34 -20.29
C ASN A 12 13.48 -13.97 -20.81
N VAL A 13 12.31 -13.94 -21.44
CA VAL A 13 11.61 -12.71 -21.85
C VAL A 13 11.12 -11.99 -20.59
N THR A 14 11.23 -10.66 -20.56
CA THR A 14 10.70 -9.88 -19.45
C THR A 14 9.19 -9.70 -19.58
N ILE A 15 8.43 -10.21 -18.62
CA ILE A 15 6.98 -10.04 -18.58
C ILE A 15 6.63 -8.88 -17.66
N VAL A 16 5.99 -7.86 -18.21
CA VAL A 16 5.50 -6.70 -17.47
C VAL A 16 4.01 -6.83 -17.23
N THR A 17 3.59 -6.68 -15.98
CA THR A 17 2.18 -6.80 -15.56
C THR A 17 1.68 -5.50 -14.91
N PRO A 18 0.37 -5.21 -14.90
CA PRO A 18 -0.16 -4.01 -14.24
C PRO A 18 -0.03 -4.04 -12.71
N THR A 19 0.03 -5.21 -12.07
CA THR A 19 0.02 -5.33 -10.61
C THR A 19 1.05 -6.32 -10.09
N GLU A 20 1.60 -6.05 -8.90
CA GLU A 20 2.51 -6.98 -8.19
C GLU A 20 1.89 -8.35 -7.97
N ARG A 21 0.58 -8.40 -7.71
CA ARG A 21 -0.14 -9.65 -7.46
C ARG A 21 -0.13 -10.54 -8.70
N LEU A 22 -0.34 -9.96 -9.89
CA LEU A 22 -0.28 -10.72 -11.13
C LEU A 22 1.14 -11.20 -11.41
N SER A 23 2.17 -10.35 -11.21
CA SER A 23 3.57 -10.79 -11.40
C SER A 23 3.91 -11.97 -10.50
N ARG A 24 3.57 -11.88 -9.21
CA ARG A 24 3.80 -12.97 -8.23
C ARG A 24 3.03 -14.24 -8.60
N HIS A 25 1.79 -14.10 -9.05
CA HIS A 25 0.97 -15.25 -9.44
C HIS A 25 1.54 -15.99 -10.66
N ILE A 26 2.00 -15.25 -11.68
CA ILE A 26 2.64 -15.83 -12.88
C ILE A 26 3.93 -16.55 -12.49
N SER A 27 4.80 -15.91 -11.71
CA SER A 27 6.04 -16.53 -11.23
C SER A 27 5.79 -17.80 -10.40
N TYR A 28 4.74 -17.79 -9.57
CA TYR A 28 4.31 -18.95 -8.79
C TYR A 28 3.80 -20.09 -9.68
N GLN A 29 2.92 -19.81 -10.64
CA GLN A 29 2.41 -20.79 -11.60
C GLN A 29 3.55 -21.46 -12.37
N PHE A 30 4.50 -20.66 -12.88
CA PHE A 30 5.68 -21.18 -13.57
C PHE A 30 6.55 -22.07 -12.66
N SER A 31 6.78 -21.63 -11.41
CA SER A 31 7.54 -22.43 -10.44
C SER A 31 6.87 -23.77 -10.15
N GLN A 32 5.53 -23.80 -10.02
CA GLN A 32 4.80 -25.05 -9.79
C GLN A 32 4.86 -26.01 -10.98
N GLU A 33 4.77 -25.50 -12.21
CA GLU A 33 4.97 -26.32 -13.42
C GLU A 33 6.36 -26.96 -13.43
N LYS A 34 7.40 -26.22 -13.07
CA LYS A 34 8.78 -26.71 -13.03
C LYS A 34 9.06 -27.68 -11.89
N ILE A 35 8.45 -27.48 -10.72
CA ILE A 35 8.49 -28.43 -9.60
C ILE A 35 7.88 -29.77 -10.02
N ASN A 36 6.71 -29.73 -10.66
CA ASN A 36 6.04 -30.94 -11.15
C ASN A 36 6.87 -31.67 -12.23
N GLN A 37 7.60 -30.92 -13.05
CA GLN A 37 8.54 -31.46 -14.05
C GLN A 37 9.89 -31.91 -13.45
N LYS A 38 10.16 -31.64 -12.17
CA LYS A 38 11.43 -31.92 -11.47
C LYS A 38 12.67 -31.36 -12.18
N THR A 39 12.53 -30.24 -12.86
CA THR A 39 13.63 -29.54 -13.53
C THR A 39 14.15 -28.40 -12.66
N SER A 40 15.44 -28.05 -12.74
CA SER A 40 15.91 -26.74 -12.25
C SER A 40 15.50 -25.64 -13.24
N TRP A 41 15.22 -24.44 -12.74
CA TRP A 41 14.84 -23.28 -13.57
C TRP A 41 15.50 -22.00 -13.08
N ILE A 42 15.64 -21.05 -14.00
CA ILE A 42 16.04 -19.67 -13.68
C ILE A 42 14.79 -18.92 -13.21
N THR A 43 14.94 -18.07 -12.18
CA THR A 43 13.84 -17.24 -11.70
C THR A 43 13.26 -16.40 -12.85
N PRO A 44 11.96 -16.54 -13.18
CA PRO A 44 11.36 -15.83 -14.29
C PRO A 44 11.39 -14.31 -14.08
N ASN A 45 11.73 -13.55 -15.11
CA ASN A 45 11.72 -12.09 -15.05
C ASN A 45 10.30 -11.54 -15.26
N CYS A 46 9.46 -11.64 -14.23
CA CYS A 46 8.11 -11.10 -14.24
C CYS A 46 7.98 -9.95 -13.24
N LEU A 47 7.76 -8.73 -13.74
CA LEU A 47 7.82 -7.49 -12.98
C LEU A 47 6.53 -6.68 -13.14
N PRO A 48 6.07 -5.97 -12.08
CA PRO A 48 5.01 -4.98 -12.24
C PRO A 48 5.54 -3.75 -13.00
N TRP A 49 4.64 -3.04 -13.69
CA TRP A 49 4.93 -1.86 -14.51
C TRP A 49 5.90 -0.87 -13.85
N ASN A 50 5.56 -0.41 -12.64
CA ASN A 50 6.35 0.59 -11.92
C ASN A 50 7.77 0.09 -11.59
N THR A 51 7.91 -1.17 -11.18
CA THR A 51 9.23 -1.77 -10.90
C THR A 51 10.03 -1.95 -12.17
N TRP A 52 9.40 -2.35 -13.27
CA TRP A 52 10.07 -2.46 -14.56
C TRP A 52 10.60 -1.10 -15.04
N CYS A 53 9.78 -0.04 -14.98
CA CYS A 53 10.23 1.31 -15.31
C CYS A 53 11.39 1.77 -14.40
N LYS A 54 11.26 1.56 -13.09
CA LYS A 54 12.33 1.93 -12.14
C LYS A 54 13.64 1.18 -12.43
N ASN A 55 13.58 -0.12 -12.71
CA ASN A 55 14.76 -0.91 -13.02
C ASN A 55 15.45 -0.43 -14.31
N ILE A 56 14.70 0.00 -15.32
CA ILE A 56 15.29 0.60 -16.53
C ILE A 56 15.94 1.94 -16.22
N PHE A 57 15.24 2.80 -15.46
CA PHE A 57 15.78 4.08 -15.03
C PHE A 57 17.07 3.95 -14.24
N ASP A 58 17.10 3.05 -13.24
CA ASP A 58 18.29 2.82 -12.42
C ASP A 58 19.48 2.37 -13.29
N LYS A 59 19.24 1.53 -14.30
CA LYS A 59 20.30 1.11 -15.22
C LYS A 59 20.76 2.23 -16.16
N LEU A 60 19.86 3.08 -16.64
CA LEU A 60 20.21 4.28 -17.42
C LEU A 60 21.06 5.27 -16.60
N LEU A 61 20.77 5.39 -15.30
CA LEU A 61 21.56 6.21 -14.38
C LEU A 61 22.98 5.67 -14.17
N PHE A 62 23.21 4.36 -14.33
CA PHE A 62 24.56 3.80 -14.28
C PHE A 62 25.31 3.95 -15.61
N SER A 63 24.62 3.96 -16.74
CA SER A 63 25.26 4.09 -18.07
C SER A 63 25.68 5.53 -18.36
N LYS A 64 24.92 6.53 -17.88
CA LYS A 64 25.29 7.94 -17.96
C LYS A 64 25.65 8.52 -16.60
N LYS A 65 26.54 9.51 -16.57
CA LYS A 65 26.68 10.45 -15.44
C LYS A 65 25.50 11.44 -15.41
N GLU A 66 24.27 10.92 -15.43
CA GLU A 66 23.08 11.77 -15.38
C GLU A 66 22.82 12.26 -13.96
N GLN A 67 22.30 13.49 -13.85
CA GLN A 67 22.08 14.18 -12.57
C GLN A 67 20.64 14.04 -12.07
N TRP A 68 19.80 13.23 -12.74
CA TRP A 68 18.39 13.11 -12.39
C TRP A 68 18.19 12.34 -11.09
N ILE A 69 17.40 12.91 -10.18
CA ILE A 69 17.02 12.28 -8.92
C ILE A 69 15.54 11.90 -8.99
N LEU A 70 15.25 10.62 -8.80
CA LEU A 70 13.88 10.11 -8.73
C LEU A 70 13.28 10.43 -7.35
N ILE A 71 12.25 11.29 -7.33
CA ILE A 71 11.50 11.60 -6.10
C ILE A 71 10.42 10.55 -5.84
N ASN A 72 10.24 10.22 -4.56
CA ASN A 72 9.21 9.29 -4.13
C ASN A 72 7.83 9.99 -3.96
N ASN A 73 6.77 9.20 -3.75
CA ASN A 73 5.40 9.72 -3.66
C ASN A 73 5.22 10.69 -2.48
N PHE A 74 5.92 10.49 -1.36
CA PHE A 74 5.84 11.40 -0.20
C PHE A 74 6.51 12.73 -0.48
N GLN A 75 7.68 12.71 -1.14
CA GLN A 75 8.37 13.93 -1.57
C GLN A 75 7.53 14.70 -2.60
N GLN A 76 6.91 14.00 -3.56
CA GLN A 76 5.97 14.60 -4.50
C GLN A 76 4.78 15.25 -3.77
N GLN A 77 4.16 14.54 -2.83
CA GLN A 77 3.06 15.09 -2.04
C GLN A 77 3.49 16.33 -1.25
N TRP A 78 4.63 16.27 -0.58
CA TRP A 78 5.15 17.40 0.18
C TRP A 78 5.44 18.62 -0.70
N LEU A 79 6.03 18.43 -1.88
CA LEU A 79 6.28 19.52 -2.83
C LEU A 79 4.98 20.18 -3.30
N PHE A 80 3.95 19.40 -3.60
CA PHE A 80 2.64 19.95 -3.95
C PHE A 80 1.98 20.67 -2.77
N GLU A 81 2.03 20.11 -1.56
CA GLU A 81 1.51 20.79 -0.36
C GLU A 81 2.22 22.13 -0.13
N GLU A 82 3.54 22.19 -0.30
CA GLU A 82 4.32 23.42 -0.21
C GLU A 82 3.91 24.45 -1.27
N ILE A 83 3.74 24.02 -2.53
CA ILE A 83 3.28 24.88 -3.63
C ILE A 83 1.88 25.43 -3.36
N ILE A 84 0.97 24.58 -2.88
CA ILE A 84 -0.42 24.96 -2.63
C ILE A 84 -0.50 25.94 -1.44
N ARG A 85 0.23 25.67 -0.34
CA ARG A 85 0.28 26.56 0.84
C ARG A 85 0.84 27.95 0.52
N ASN A 86 1.82 28.01 -0.38
CA ASN A 86 2.42 29.28 -0.80
C ASN A 86 1.65 29.96 -1.95
N SER A 87 0.52 29.39 -2.37
CA SER A 87 -0.30 29.97 -3.44
C SER A 87 -1.37 30.89 -2.88
N LYS A 88 -1.82 31.86 -3.68
CA LYS A 88 -2.90 32.79 -3.35
C LYS A 88 -4.25 32.11 -3.02
N TYR A 89 -4.40 30.83 -3.36
CA TYR A 89 -5.61 30.05 -3.12
C TYR A 89 -5.60 29.34 -1.75
N SER A 90 -4.48 29.39 -1.00
CA SER A 90 -4.34 28.65 0.26
C SER A 90 -5.41 29.01 1.28
N ASP A 91 -5.76 30.30 1.40
CA ASP A 91 -6.71 30.79 2.40
C ASP A 91 -8.16 30.33 2.15
N GLN A 92 -8.47 29.92 0.92
CA GLN A 92 -9.79 29.41 0.54
C GLN A 92 -9.92 27.88 0.75
N LEU A 93 -8.80 27.18 1.00
CA LEU A 93 -8.79 25.72 1.10
C LEU A 93 -9.09 25.24 2.52
N LEU A 94 -10.18 24.48 2.67
CA LEU A 94 -10.52 23.82 3.93
C LEU A 94 -9.45 22.82 4.38
N ARG A 95 -8.89 22.06 3.42
CA ARG A 95 -7.89 21.01 3.65
C ARG A 95 -6.90 20.93 2.50
N VAL A 96 -5.68 21.38 2.76
CA VAL A 96 -4.57 21.30 1.80
C VAL A 96 -4.21 19.84 1.49
N ASP A 97 -4.23 18.96 2.49
CA ASP A 97 -3.80 17.56 2.32
C ASP A 97 -4.69 16.77 1.37
N THR A 98 -6.01 16.96 1.42
CA THR A 98 -6.96 16.32 0.51
C THR A 98 -6.87 16.91 -0.88
N THR A 99 -6.76 18.24 -0.98
CA THR A 99 -6.61 18.95 -2.26
C THR A 99 -5.36 18.51 -2.99
N THR A 100 -4.23 18.39 -2.29
CA THR A 100 -2.98 17.90 -2.88
C THR A 100 -3.13 16.51 -3.49
N LYS A 101 -3.79 15.58 -2.80
CA LYS A 101 -4.01 14.22 -3.32
C LYS A 101 -4.81 14.24 -4.61
N GLU A 102 -5.83 15.09 -4.68
CA GLU A 102 -6.66 15.27 -5.88
C GLU A 102 -5.86 15.89 -7.03
N VAL A 103 -5.05 16.91 -6.75
CA VAL A 103 -4.16 17.54 -7.74
C VAL A 103 -3.16 16.53 -8.31
N ILE A 104 -2.53 15.71 -7.47
CA ILE A 104 -1.61 14.65 -7.91
C ILE A 104 -2.34 13.61 -8.76
N HIS A 105 -3.57 13.25 -8.37
CA HIS A 105 -4.39 12.32 -9.15
C HIS A 105 -4.71 12.87 -10.55
N CYS A 106 -5.19 14.12 -10.64
CA CYS A 106 -5.45 14.79 -11.92
C CYS A 106 -4.17 14.93 -12.75
N TYR A 107 -3.06 15.34 -12.15
CA TYR A 107 -1.76 15.41 -12.83
C TYR A 107 -1.33 14.06 -13.40
N LYS A 108 -1.49 12.99 -12.62
CA LYS A 108 -1.22 11.63 -13.07
C LYS A 108 -2.06 11.25 -14.28
N LEU A 109 -3.37 11.50 -14.25
CA LEU A 109 -4.26 11.25 -15.38
C LEU A 109 -3.83 12.04 -16.62
N CYS A 110 -3.48 13.32 -16.46
CA CYS A 110 -3.00 14.13 -17.57
C CYS A 110 -1.76 13.52 -18.23
N LYS A 111 -0.79 13.05 -17.45
CA LYS A 111 0.43 12.43 -17.99
C LYS A 111 0.17 11.06 -18.61
N GLU A 112 -0.52 10.17 -17.91
CA GLU A 112 -0.81 8.80 -18.39
C GLU A 112 -1.56 8.81 -19.73
N TRP A 113 -2.49 9.74 -19.90
CA TRP A 113 -3.30 9.86 -21.10
C TRP A 113 -2.79 10.91 -22.11
N ASN A 114 -1.65 11.55 -21.83
CA ASN A 114 -1.08 12.64 -22.62
C ASN A 114 -2.07 13.79 -22.91
N ILE A 115 -2.85 14.16 -21.90
CA ILE A 115 -3.80 15.28 -21.95
C ILE A 115 -3.02 16.57 -21.69
N SER A 116 -3.09 17.50 -22.64
CA SER A 116 -2.51 18.82 -22.47
C SER A 116 -3.20 19.59 -21.34
N ILE A 117 -2.43 20.14 -20.42
CA ILE A 117 -2.96 20.91 -19.30
C ILE A 117 -3.38 22.28 -19.81
N PHE A 118 -4.69 22.44 -20.01
CA PHE A 118 -5.43 23.65 -20.39
C PHE A 118 -4.65 24.71 -21.20
N PRO A 119 -4.89 24.82 -22.52
CA PRO A 119 -4.33 25.87 -23.37
C PRO A 119 -4.52 27.27 -22.77
N LYS A 120 -3.58 28.19 -23.03
CA LYS A 120 -3.62 29.56 -22.49
C LYS A 120 -4.86 30.37 -22.90
N ASN A 121 -5.53 29.97 -23.98
CA ASN A 121 -6.59 30.74 -24.63
C ASN A 121 -8.01 30.31 -24.23
N ILE A 122 -8.16 29.59 -23.11
CA ILE A 122 -9.47 29.14 -22.62
C ILE A 122 -9.76 29.86 -21.30
N ASP A 123 -10.96 30.41 -21.18
CA ASP A 123 -11.48 30.91 -19.91
C ASP A 123 -11.74 29.74 -18.98
N LEU A 124 -10.93 29.66 -17.92
CA LEU A 124 -10.98 28.59 -16.95
C LEU A 124 -11.67 29.08 -15.67
N PRO A 125 -12.47 28.24 -15.01
CA PRO A 125 -12.90 28.50 -13.64
C PRO A 125 -11.69 28.61 -12.69
N GLU A 126 -11.92 29.16 -11.50
CA GLU A 126 -10.87 29.50 -10.53
C GLU A 126 -10.03 28.28 -10.12
N ASP A 127 -10.67 27.14 -9.91
CA ASP A 127 -10.06 25.85 -9.56
C ASP A 127 -9.15 25.31 -10.68
N ALA A 128 -9.59 25.35 -11.93
CA ALA A 128 -8.80 24.95 -13.09
C ALA A 128 -7.60 25.89 -13.32
N ASN A 129 -7.76 27.18 -13.05
CA ASN A 129 -6.65 28.14 -13.03
C ASN A 129 -5.63 27.86 -11.92
N ALA A 130 -6.11 27.53 -10.72
CA ALA A 130 -5.27 27.14 -9.59
C ALA A 130 -4.47 25.88 -9.92
N PHE A 131 -5.13 24.84 -10.43
CA PHE A 131 -4.50 23.61 -10.89
C PHE A 131 -3.40 23.88 -11.91
N ARG A 132 -3.71 24.66 -12.98
CA ARG A 132 -2.73 25.01 -14.02
C ARG A 132 -1.51 25.72 -13.42
N GLN A 133 -1.71 26.65 -12.49
CA GLN A 133 -0.60 27.37 -11.83
C GLN A 133 0.26 26.42 -10.99
N TRP A 134 -0.37 25.56 -10.18
CA TRP A 134 0.34 24.60 -9.34
C TRP A 134 1.16 23.60 -10.16
N ILE A 135 0.62 23.06 -11.26
CA ILE A 135 1.38 22.14 -12.10
C ILE A 135 2.57 22.85 -12.76
N ASN A 136 2.39 24.07 -13.27
CA ASN A 136 3.48 24.83 -13.86
C ASN A 136 4.62 25.10 -12.86
N LEU A 137 4.28 25.45 -11.62
CA LEU A 137 5.26 25.64 -10.55
C LEU A 137 5.99 24.33 -10.22
N TYR A 138 5.25 23.21 -10.16
CA TYR A 138 5.81 21.90 -9.88
C TYR A 138 6.78 21.42 -10.98
N GLU A 139 6.38 21.53 -12.25
CA GLU A 139 7.24 21.16 -13.40
C GLU A 139 8.49 22.04 -13.47
N ASN A 140 8.37 23.33 -13.16
CA ASN A 140 9.52 24.22 -13.08
C ASN A 140 10.47 23.84 -11.94
N LYS A 141 9.95 23.55 -10.73
CA LYS A 141 10.76 23.03 -9.62
C LYS A 141 11.48 21.74 -10.00
N LYS A 142 10.80 20.80 -10.64
CA LYS A 142 11.39 19.55 -11.14
C LYS A 142 12.56 19.80 -12.09
N ARG A 143 12.35 20.61 -13.12
CA ARG A 143 13.37 20.92 -14.13
C ARG A 143 14.59 21.61 -13.52
N ASN A 144 14.39 22.59 -12.63
CA ASN A 144 15.50 23.36 -12.05
C ASN A 144 16.37 22.53 -11.09
N ASN A 145 15.82 21.49 -10.48
CA ASN A 145 16.54 20.63 -9.53
C ASN A 145 16.90 19.26 -10.13
N PHE A 146 16.67 19.03 -11.42
CA PHE A 146 16.85 17.73 -12.08
C PHE A 146 16.10 16.60 -11.36
N TRP A 147 14.84 16.86 -10.97
CA TRP A 147 13.99 15.85 -10.33
C TRP A 147 13.05 15.20 -11.34
N LEU A 148 12.90 13.88 -11.22
CA LEU A 148 11.94 13.08 -11.96
C LEU A 148 10.97 12.42 -10.97
N ASP A 149 9.69 12.34 -11.31
CA ASP A 149 8.71 11.59 -10.51
C ASP A 149 8.34 10.28 -11.21
N ASN A 150 7.71 9.37 -10.46
CA ASN A 150 7.28 8.07 -10.99
C ASN A 150 6.26 8.20 -12.13
N ILE A 151 5.53 9.32 -12.24
CA ILE A 151 4.48 9.55 -13.24
C ILE A 151 5.11 9.85 -14.60
N CYS A 152 6.19 10.64 -14.64
CA CYS A 152 6.93 10.96 -15.86
C CYS A 152 7.97 9.91 -16.24
N LEU A 153 8.17 8.89 -15.42
CA LEU A 153 9.19 7.87 -15.64
C LEU A 153 9.05 7.14 -16.99
N PRO A 154 7.85 6.72 -17.44
CA PRO A 154 7.74 6.07 -18.75
C PRO A 154 8.04 7.00 -19.93
N ASP A 155 7.71 8.29 -19.85
CA ASP A 155 8.05 9.28 -20.90
C ASP A 155 9.56 9.50 -20.99
N TYR A 156 10.22 9.57 -19.82
CA TYR A 156 11.67 9.68 -19.75
C TYR A 156 12.33 8.44 -20.36
N ILE A 157 11.84 7.23 -20.03
CA ILE A 157 12.34 5.98 -20.61
C ILE A 157 12.13 6.00 -22.12
N ALA A 158 10.92 6.31 -22.60
CA ALA A 158 10.61 6.39 -24.03
C ALA A 158 11.59 7.29 -24.80
N SER A 159 12.09 8.35 -24.17
CA SER A 159 13.02 9.30 -24.79
C SER A 159 14.48 8.81 -24.82
N HIS A 160 14.87 7.89 -23.93
CA HIS A 160 16.24 7.41 -23.76
C HIS A 160 16.42 5.91 -24.06
N ILE A 161 15.34 5.26 -24.50
CA ILE A 161 15.30 3.80 -24.68
C ILE A 161 16.26 3.27 -25.74
N ASN A 162 16.57 4.07 -26.76
CA ASN A 162 17.53 3.70 -27.80
C ASN A 162 18.97 3.58 -27.27
N GLU A 163 19.26 4.20 -26.13
CA GLU A 163 20.56 4.15 -25.47
C GLU A 163 20.68 2.96 -24.51
N PHE A 164 19.55 2.28 -24.25
CA PHE A 164 19.49 1.15 -23.35
C PHE A 164 19.75 -0.15 -24.11
N ASP A 165 20.80 -0.88 -23.71
CA ASP A 165 21.01 -2.24 -24.19
C ASP A 165 20.01 -3.18 -23.49
N PHE A 166 18.90 -3.46 -24.16
CA PHE A 166 17.95 -4.45 -23.69
C PHE A 166 18.61 -5.82 -23.70
N ASN A 167 18.41 -6.60 -22.63
CA ASN A 167 18.67 -8.04 -22.68
C ASN A 167 18.04 -8.59 -23.98
N SER A 168 18.83 -9.37 -24.72
CA SER A 168 18.55 -9.91 -26.06
C SER A 168 17.25 -10.72 -26.20
N ASN A 169 16.54 -10.97 -25.10
CA ASN A 169 15.36 -11.82 -25.03
C ASN A 169 14.04 -11.04 -25.11
N GLY A 170 14.06 -9.70 -25.04
CA GLY A 170 12.88 -8.85 -25.25
C GLY A 170 11.92 -8.71 -24.06
N VAL A 171 10.80 -8.02 -24.30
CA VAL A 171 9.80 -7.60 -23.31
C VAL A 171 8.38 -7.90 -23.82
N THR A 172 7.44 -8.20 -22.93
CA THR A 172 6.01 -8.31 -23.28
C THR A 172 5.13 -7.74 -22.18
N PHE A 173 4.00 -7.13 -22.55
CA PHE A 173 3.02 -6.61 -21.60
C PHE A 173 1.86 -7.60 -21.49
N TYR A 174 1.53 -8.03 -20.28
CA TYR A 174 0.54 -9.06 -20.02
C TYR A 174 -0.45 -8.65 -18.92
N GLY A 175 -1.75 -8.89 -19.19
CA GLY A 175 -2.83 -8.68 -18.24
C GLY A 175 -3.29 -7.24 -18.06
N PHE A 176 -2.96 -6.34 -19.00
CA PHE A 176 -3.52 -4.98 -19.05
C PHE A 176 -4.88 -5.02 -19.76
N ASP A 177 -5.93 -4.52 -19.10
CA ASP A 177 -7.27 -4.38 -19.71
C ASP A 177 -7.25 -3.32 -20.82
N GLN A 178 -6.64 -2.18 -20.52
CA GLN A 178 -6.38 -1.09 -21.45
C GLN A 178 -5.02 -0.47 -21.13
N LEU A 179 -4.22 -0.24 -22.16
CA LEU A 179 -2.99 0.52 -22.03
C LEU A 179 -3.30 2.01 -22.05
N THR A 180 -2.66 2.76 -21.16
CA THR A 180 -2.69 4.24 -21.22
C THR A 180 -1.98 4.73 -22.49
N THR A 181 -2.18 6.00 -22.87
CA THR A 181 -1.50 6.59 -24.03
C THR A 181 0.02 6.52 -23.85
N GLN A 182 0.51 6.84 -22.66
CA GLN A 182 1.93 6.76 -22.30
C GLN A 182 2.48 5.33 -22.43
N GLN A 183 1.76 4.33 -21.92
CA GLN A 183 2.13 2.91 -22.04
C GLN A 183 2.12 2.45 -23.50
N SER A 184 1.14 2.89 -24.28
CA SER A 184 1.00 2.56 -25.70
C SER A 184 2.13 3.16 -26.53
N ASN A 185 2.55 4.40 -26.23
CA ASN A 185 3.70 5.03 -26.86
C ASN A 185 4.98 4.25 -26.58
N LEU A 186 5.21 3.87 -25.32
CA LEU A 186 6.37 3.06 -24.96
C LEU A 186 6.34 1.68 -25.64
N LYS A 187 5.17 1.02 -25.67
CA LYS A 187 4.98 -0.23 -26.42
C LYS A 187 5.33 -0.07 -27.89
N LYS A 188 4.90 1.00 -28.54
CA LYS A 188 5.21 1.26 -29.95
C LYS A 188 6.71 1.35 -30.19
N ILE A 189 7.44 2.08 -29.33
CA ILE A 189 8.89 2.18 -29.45
C ILE A 189 9.57 0.81 -29.24
N LEU A 190 9.09 0.00 -28.30
CA LEU A 190 9.58 -1.38 -28.11
C LEU A 190 9.33 -2.27 -29.34
N ILE A 191 8.22 -2.06 -30.06
CA ILE A 191 7.93 -2.76 -31.32
C ILE A 191 8.90 -2.30 -32.42
N ASP A 192 9.11 -0.99 -32.55
CA ASP A 192 10.01 -0.42 -33.56
C ASP A 192 11.46 -0.89 -33.35
N LEU A 193 11.87 -1.09 -32.10
CA LEU A 193 13.16 -1.68 -31.70
C LEU A 193 13.22 -3.22 -31.82
N LYS A 194 12.13 -3.88 -32.25
CA LYS A 194 12.03 -5.35 -32.39
C LYS A 194 12.27 -6.15 -31.10
N ILE A 195 12.02 -5.52 -29.95
CA ILE A 195 12.19 -6.14 -28.62
C ILE A 195 10.84 -6.52 -27.98
N TYR A 196 9.72 -6.05 -28.53
CA TYR A 196 8.39 -6.39 -28.03
C TYR A 196 7.89 -7.74 -28.56
N ASN A 197 7.52 -8.64 -27.66
CA ASN A 197 6.88 -9.92 -28.00
C ASN A 197 5.36 -9.81 -27.86
N GLU A 198 4.62 -10.05 -28.94
CA GLU A 198 3.16 -10.06 -28.90
C GLU A 198 2.58 -11.36 -28.33
N ILE A 199 1.80 -11.20 -27.26
CA ILE A 199 0.89 -12.23 -26.77
C ILE A 199 -0.49 -11.91 -27.34
N GLN A 200 -1.05 -12.85 -28.10
CA GLN A 200 -2.44 -12.78 -28.51
C GLN A 200 -3.28 -13.21 -27.31
N SER A 201 -4.26 -12.38 -26.95
CA SER A 201 -5.30 -12.79 -26.02
C SER A 201 -6.14 -13.88 -26.68
N ASP A 202 -6.23 -15.06 -26.06
CA ASP A 202 -7.23 -16.06 -26.47
C ASP A 202 -8.62 -15.42 -26.35
N LYS A 203 -9.37 -15.40 -27.46
CA LYS A 203 -10.75 -14.92 -27.49
C LYS A 203 -11.68 -15.91 -26.77
N ASP A 204 -12.65 -15.33 -26.06
CA ASP A 204 -13.87 -15.91 -25.48
C ASP A 204 -13.73 -17.23 -24.71
N ARG A 205 -13.60 -17.10 -23.39
CA ARG A 205 -13.69 -18.20 -22.42
C ARG A 205 -15.05 -18.29 -21.70
N ASN A 206 -15.98 -17.40 -22.01
CA ASN A 206 -17.27 -17.36 -21.30
C ASN A 206 -18.20 -18.47 -21.80
N GLN A 207 -18.27 -19.56 -21.04
CA GLN A 207 -19.10 -20.72 -21.37
C GLN A 207 -20.58 -20.52 -21.02
N SER A 208 -20.89 -19.73 -19.99
CA SER A 208 -22.26 -19.51 -19.50
C SER A 208 -22.35 -18.27 -18.61
N ILE A 209 -23.49 -17.57 -18.63
CA ILE A 209 -23.80 -16.46 -17.73
C ILE A 209 -25.07 -16.83 -16.95
N GLU A 210 -25.01 -16.72 -15.63
CA GLU A 210 -26.14 -16.96 -14.71
C GLU A 210 -26.37 -15.71 -13.86
N PHE A 211 -27.63 -15.47 -13.49
CA PHE A 211 -28.03 -14.34 -12.65
C PHE A 211 -28.70 -14.83 -11.37
N SER A 212 -28.45 -14.14 -10.26
CA SER A 212 -29.12 -14.33 -8.97
C SER A 212 -29.44 -12.97 -8.39
N ILE A 213 -30.67 -12.79 -7.90
CA ILE A 213 -31.15 -11.55 -7.28
C ILE A 213 -31.31 -11.81 -5.79
N GLN A 214 -30.84 -10.88 -4.97
CA GLN A 214 -30.94 -10.91 -3.51
C GLN A 214 -31.48 -9.57 -3.01
N ASP A 215 -32.18 -9.59 -1.89
CA ASP A 215 -32.87 -8.41 -1.35
C ASP A 215 -31.91 -7.38 -0.73
N ASP A 216 -30.75 -7.84 -0.27
CA ASP A 216 -29.75 -7.02 0.41
C ASP A 216 -28.32 -7.53 0.19
N LEU A 217 -27.35 -6.71 0.58
CA LEU A 217 -25.92 -7.00 0.44
C LEU A 217 -25.45 -8.21 1.27
N ASP A 218 -25.99 -8.42 2.47
CA ASP A 218 -25.59 -9.54 3.33
C ASP A 218 -26.08 -10.87 2.72
N SER A 219 -27.28 -10.87 2.15
CA SER A 219 -27.85 -11.95 1.36
C SER A 219 -27.04 -12.21 0.07
N GLU A 220 -26.60 -11.17 -0.63
CA GLU A 220 -25.70 -11.28 -1.80
C GLU A 220 -24.35 -11.93 -1.43
N ILE A 221 -23.71 -11.47 -0.35
CA ILE A 221 -22.44 -12.04 0.14
C ILE A 221 -22.62 -13.52 0.51
N LYS A 222 -23.70 -13.86 1.21
CA LYS A 222 -24.00 -15.24 1.62
C LYS A 222 -24.27 -16.14 0.41
N ALA A 223 -25.04 -15.67 -0.57
CA ALA A 223 -25.33 -16.39 -1.81
C ALA A 223 -24.03 -16.67 -2.59
N ALA A 224 -23.16 -15.67 -2.72
CA ALA A 224 -21.85 -15.83 -3.36
C ALA A 224 -20.97 -16.86 -2.63
N ALA A 225 -20.96 -16.85 -1.29
CA ALA A 225 -20.22 -17.82 -0.49
C ALA A 225 -20.77 -19.26 -0.64
N CYS A 226 -22.09 -19.43 -0.64
CA CYS A 226 -22.74 -20.73 -0.89
C CYS A 226 -22.45 -21.26 -2.30
N TRP A 227 -22.51 -20.38 -3.31
CA TRP A 227 -22.17 -20.73 -4.68
C TRP A 227 -20.70 -21.18 -4.79
N ALA A 228 -19.78 -20.44 -4.17
CA ALA A 228 -18.36 -20.81 -4.15
C ALA A 228 -18.14 -22.18 -3.49
N LYS A 229 -18.79 -22.44 -2.35
CA LYS A 229 -18.73 -23.73 -1.67
C LYS A 229 -19.20 -24.86 -2.58
N LYS A 230 -20.36 -24.71 -3.22
CA LYS A 230 -20.91 -25.73 -4.13
C LYS A 230 -19.96 -26.04 -5.29
N LYS A 231 -19.33 -25.01 -5.87
CA LYS A 231 -18.33 -25.19 -6.95
C LYS A 231 -17.08 -25.91 -6.47
N LEU A 232 -16.56 -25.58 -5.29
CA LEU A 232 -15.40 -26.25 -4.68
C LEU A 232 -15.69 -27.71 -4.28
N GLU A 233 -16.93 -28.01 -3.89
CA GLU A 233 -17.37 -29.39 -3.59
C GLU A 233 -17.48 -30.23 -4.86
N SER A 234 -17.91 -29.63 -5.98
CA SER A 234 -17.97 -30.31 -7.28
C SER A 234 -16.59 -30.49 -7.91
N ASP A 235 -15.70 -29.51 -7.78
CA ASP A 235 -14.34 -29.55 -8.29
C ASP A 235 -13.37 -28.88 -7.30
N LYS A 236 -12.55 -29.71 -6.63
CA LYS A 236 -11.55 -29.26 -5.66
C LYS A 236 -10.43 -28.45 -6.31
N THR A 237 -10.28 -28.49 -7.63
CA THR A 237 -9.27 -27.75 -8.38
C THR A 237 -9.81 -26.43 -8.96
N ALA A 238 -11.09 -26.15 -8.77
CA ALA A 238 -11.73 -24.94 -9.27
C ALA A 238 -11.07 -23.67 -8.72
N THR A 239 -10.72 -22.76 -9.63
CA THR A 239 -10.22 -21.42 -9.26
C THR A 239 -11.38 -20.43 -9.34
N ILE A 240 -11.75 -19.85 -8.20
CA ILE A 240 -12.92 -18.97 -8.09
C ILE A 240 -12.46 -17.53 -7.79
N GLY A 241 -12.91 -16.58 -8.62
CA GLY A 241 -12.78 -15.15 -8.38
C GLY A 241 -14.13 -14.53 -8.08
N ILE A 242 -14.23 -13.76 -6.99
CA ILE A 242 -15.44 -13.01 -6.62
C ILE A 242 -15.06 -11.56 -6.42
N ILE A 243 -15.77 -10.66 -7.10
CA ILE A 243 -15.46 -9.24 -7.17
C ILE A 243 -16.60 -8.47 -6.54
N PHE A 244 -16.28 -7.64 -5.55
CA PHE A 244 -17.20 -6.66 -4.98
C PHE A 244 -16.66 -5.26 -5.23
N ARG A 245 -17.57 -4.28 -5.32
CA ARG A 245 -17.19 -2.85 -5.28
C ARG A 245 -16.89 -2.45 -3.84
N ASP A 246 -15.99 -1.47 -3.65
CA ASP A 246 -15.67 -0.88 -2.35
C ASP A 246 -15.38 -1.89 -1.21
N ILE A 247 -14.59 -2.94 -1.50
CA ILE A 247 -14.26 -4.02 -0.56
C ILE A 247 -13.86 -3.50 0.83
N ASN A 248 -13.14 -2.38 0.93
CA ASN A 248 -12.72 -1.81 2.21
C ASN A 248 -13.88 -1.43 3.13
N LYS A 249 -15.01 -0.95 2.60
CA LYS A 249 -16.20 -0.57 3.39
C LYS A 249 -16.95 -1.80 3.90
N ILE A 250 -17.02 -2.85 3.08
CA ILE A 250 -17.85 -4.05 3.35
C ILE A 250 -17.01 -5.26 3.78
N ARG A 251 -15.72 -5.07 4.03
CA ARG A 251 -14.77 -6.15 4.29
C ARG A 251 -15.18 -7.05 5.44
N ASN A 252 -15.62 -6.48 6.55
CA ASN A 252 -16.00 -7.24 7.74
C ASN A 252 -17.23 -8.12 7.44
N LYS A 253 -18.18 -7.62 6.64
CA LYS A 253 -19.34 -8.38 6.15
C LYS A 253 -18.92 -9.53 5.24
N ILE A 254 -17.99 -9.29 4.30
CA ILE A 254 -17.41 -10.33 3.45
C ILE A 254 -16.67 -11.39 4.30
N GLU A 255 -15.81 -10.95 5.23
CA GLU A 255 -15.07 -11.85 6.12
C GLU A 255 -16.01 -12.75 6.91
N TYR A 256 -17.06 -12.18 7.52
CA TYR A 256 -18.08 -12.91 8.25
C TYR A 256 -18.89 -13.85 7.35
N GLY A 257 -19.46 -13.35 6.25
CA GLY A 257 -20.31 -14.12 5.35
C GLY A 257 -19.59 -15.32 4.74
N PHE A 258 -18.37 -15.14 4.23
CA PHE A 258 -17.59 -16.25 3.66
C PHE A 258 -17.13 -17.25 4.71
N SER A 259 -16.69 -16.78 5.88
CA SER A 259 -16.33 -17.72 6.94
C SER A 259 -17.56 -18.52 7.40
N SER A 260 -18.77 -17.93 7.37
CA SER A 260 -20.02 -18.56 7.86
C SER A 260 -20.40 -19.81 7.09
N VAL A 261 -19.99 -19.83 5.81
CA VAL A 261 -20.29 -20.90 4.88
C VAL A 261 -19.12 -21.86 4.71
N LEU A 262 -17.90 -21.32 4.57
CA LEU A 262 -16.70 -22.09 4.21
C LEU A 262 -15.94 -22.63 5.43
N THR A 263 -16.05 -21.98 6.59
CA THR A 263 -15.36 -22.37 7.83
C THR A 263 -16.30 -22.29 9.05
N PRO A 264 -17.46 -22.98 9.04
CA PRO A 264 -18.44 -22.92 10.12
C PRO A 264 -17.91 -23.42 11.47
N GLU A 265 -16.90 -24.30 11.43
CA GLU A 265 -16.27 -24.87 12.62
C GLU A 265 -15.62 -23.82 13.53
N LYS A 266 -15.28 -22.63 13.00
CA LYS A 266 -14.73 -21.52 13.76
C LYS A 266 -15.64 -21.05 14.90
N TRP A 267 -16.96 -21.24 14.76
CA TRP A 267 -17.92 -20.84 15.80
C TRP A 267 -18.32 -21.96 16.74
N THR A 268 -18.10 -23.22 16.35
CA THR A 268 -18.52 -24.38 17.15
C THR A 268 -17.39 -24.96 17.97
N LYS A 269 -16.13 -24.70 17.61
CA LYS A 269 -14.93 -25.20 18.31
C LYS A 269 -14.11 -24.03 18.86
N PHE A 270 -13.97 -23.96 20.18
CA PHE A 270 -13.30 -22.86 20.89
C PHE A 270 -11.80 -22.75 20.58
N ASP A 271 -11.13 -23.87 20.32
CA ASP A 271 -9.68 -23.95 20.05
C ASP A 271 -9.34 -24.22 18.58
N PHE A 272 -10.28 -24.02 17.65
CA PHE A 272 -10.07 -24.28 16.23
C PHE A 272 -9.76 -23.01 15.46
N THR A 273 -8.54 -22.91 14.94
CA THR A 273 -8.12 -21.88 13.99
C THR A 273 -8.10 -22.47 12.58
N PRO A 274 -9.21 -22.43 11.83
CA PRO A 274 -9.23 -22.99 10.48
C PRO A 274 -8.24 -22.26 9.58
N THR A 275 -7.55 -23.00 8.74
CA THR A 275 -6.85 -22.42 7.60
C THR A 275 -7.89 -21.76 6.69
N LYS A 276 -7.73 -20.46 6.47
CA LYS A 276 -8.68 -19.68 5.68
C LYS A 276 -8.62 -20.14 4.21
N PRO A 277 -9.69 -20.72 3.63
CA PRO A 277 -9.64 -21.27 2.27
C PRO A 277 -9.76 -20.21 1.18
N TYR A 278 -9.74 -18.92 1.54
CA TYR A 278 -9.91 -17.79 0.63
C TYR A 278 -9.02 -16.61 1.02
N SER A 279 -8.66 -15.80 0.03
CA SER A 279 -7.94 -14.54 0.22
C SER A 279 -8.83 -13.36 -0.18
N ILE A 280 -8.75 -12.26 0.56
CA ILE A 280 -9.42 -11.00 0.21
C ILE A 280 -8.36 -10.04 -0.31
N SER A 281 -8.55 -9.56 -1.54
CA SER A 281 -7.66 -8.59 -2.18
C SER A 281 -7.69 -7.23 -1.48
N MET A 282 -6.60 -6.46 -1.66
CA MET A 282 -6.25 -5.25 -0.90
C MET A 282 -6.00 -5.57 0.59
N GLY A 283 -4.79 -5.30 1.09
CA GLY A 283 -4.50 -5.45 2.52
C GLY A 283 -5.31 -4.46 3.36
N LYS A 284 -5.51 -4.72 4.65
CA LYS A 284 -5.97 -3.67 5.56
C LYS A 284 -4.81 -2.69 5.76
N SER A 285 -5.11 -1.41 6.05
CA SER A 285 -4.05 -0.46 6.47
C SER A 285 -3.31 -1.02 7.68
N LEU A 286 -1.99 -0.85 7.76
CA LEU A 286 -1.21 -1.33 8.92
C LEU A 286 -1.79 -0.81 10.24
N LEU A 287 -2.32 0.41 10.27
CA LEU A 287 -2.95 1.01 11.45
C LEU A 287 -4.21 0.27 11.94
N THR A 288 -4.82 -0.58 11.12
CA THR A 288 -5.99 -1.39 11.54
C THR A 288 -5.60 -2.63 12.32
N TYR A 289 -4.33 -3.05 12.27
CA TYR A 289 -3.85 -4.20 13.01
C TYR A 289 -3.58 -3.79 14.46
N PRO A 290 -4.17 -4.49 15.46
CA PRO A 290 -4.02 -4.14 16.88
C PRO A 290 -2.57 -3.98 17.33
N LEU A 291 -1.66 -4.82 16.81
CA LEU A 291 -0.22 -4.76 17.05
C LEU A 291 0.35 -3.37 16.72
N ILE A 292 0.07 -2.87 15.50
CA ILE A 292 0.59 -1.60 15.00
C ILE A 292 -0.14 -0.41 15.62
N CYS A 293 -1.45 -0.53 15.84
CA CYS A 293 -2.22 0.47 16.56
C CYS A 293 -1.64 0.71 17.96
N ALA A 294 -1.27 -0.34 18.70
CA ALA A 294 -0.61 -0.22 19.99
C ALA A 294 0.74 0.52 19.89
N ALA A 295 1.54 0.26 18.85
CA ALA A 295 2.80 0.94 18.62
C ALA A 295 2.61 2.44 18.38
N VAL A 296 1.67 2.80 17.52
CA VAL A 296 1.37 4.21 17.19
C VAL A 296 0.80 4.93 18.40
N ASN A 297 -0.07 4.28 19.17
CA ASN A 297 -0.60 4.84 20.43
C ASN A 297 0.50 5.05 21.48
N LEU A 298 1.55 4.21 21.52
CA LEU A 298 2.73 4.46 22.36
C LEU A 298 3.49 5.70 21.91
N LEU A 299 3.74 5.83 20.61
CA LEU A 299 4.46 6.97 20.05
C LEU A 299 3.68 8.28 20.22
N SER A 300 2.34 8.23 20.16
CA SER A 300 1.48 9.40 20.37
C SER A 300 1.43 9.87 21.83
N LEU A 301 1.99 9.14 22.79
CA LEU A 301 2.16 9.63 24.17
C LEU A 301 3.08 10.85 24.26
N SER A 302 3.84 11.13 23.19
CA SER A 302 4.63 12.35 23.06
C SER A 302 3.82 13.59 22.65
N ALA A 303 2.55 13.42 22.27
CA ALA A 303 1.68 14.54 21.94
C ALA A 303 1.37 15.37 23.19
N ASN A 304 1.13 16.67 23.00
CA ASN A 304 0.75 17.59 24.08
C ASN A 304 -0.55 17.15 24.78
N LYS A 305 -1.44 16.50 24.04
CA LYS A 305 -2.71 15.96 24.53
C LYS A 305 -2.89 14.53 24.04
N ILE A 306 -3.23 13.66 24.97
CA ILE A 306 -3.42 12.22 24.74
C ILE A 306 -4.89 11.93 24.96
N SER A 307 -5.53 11.32 23.96
CA SER A 307 -6.91 10.83 24.06
C SER A 307 -7.01 9.78 25.17
N VAL A 308 -7.90 10.00 26.14
CA VAL A 308 -8.14 9.05 27.24
C VAL A 308 -8.60 7.70 26.68
N ARG A 309 -9.39 7.71 25.59
CA ARG A 309 -9.82 6.48 24.90
C ARG A 309 -8.64 5.67 24.36
N ASP A 310 -7.68 6.33 23.72
CA ASP A 310 -6.52 5.63 23.14
C ASP A 310 -5.58 5.11 24.22
N LEU A 311 -5.47 5.85 25.32
CA LEU A 311 -4.78 5.41 26.53
C LEU A 311 -5.50 4.21 27.17
N SER A 312 -6.82 4.20 27.28
CA SER A 312 -7.60 3.04 27.74
C SER A 312 -7.32 1.80 26.90
N ASN A 313 -7.32 1.95 25.57
CA ASN A 313 -7.03 0.86 24.64
C ASN A 313 -5.60 0.34 24.82
N LEU A 314 -4.66 1.24 25.10
CA LEU A 314 -3.25 0.92 25.36
C LEU A 314 -3.07 0.13 26.66
N LEU A 315 -3.71 0.58 27.75
CA LEU A 315 -3.65 -0.06 29.07
C LEU A 315 -4.22 -1.48 29.08
N ASN A 316 -5.21 -1.73 28.22
CA ASN A 316 -5.83 -3.04 28.03
C ASN A 316 -5.25 -3.85 26.85
N SER A 317 -4.19 -3.34 26.21
CA SER A 317 -3.60 -3.96 25.02
C SER A 317 -2.81 -5.23 25.38
N PRO A 318 -3.02 -6.37 24.68
CA PRO A 318 -2.23 -7.57 24.91
C PRO A 318 -0.75 -7.40 24.48
N TYR A 319 -0.43 -6.35 23.73
CA TYR A 319 0.93 -6.09 23.23
C TYR A 319 1.80 -5.33 24.24
N ILE A 320 1.21 -4.81 25.31
CA ILE A 320 1.90 -4.05 26.35
C ILE A 320 1.38 -4.56 27.70
N ARG A 321 2.21 -5.31 28.43
CA ARG A 321 1.81 -5.81 29.76
C ARG A 321 1.81 -4.65 30.75
N VAL A 322 0.63 -4.15 31.11
CA VAL A 322 0.44 -3.13 32.15
C VAL A 322 -0.25 -3.73 33.37
N SER A 323 0.52 -4.01 34.42
CA SER A 323 -0.03 -4.39 35.72
C SER A 323 -0.88 -3.24 36.27
N GLY A 324 -2.09 -3.53 36.77
CA GLY A 324 -3.01 -2.52 37.31
C GLY A 324 -3.69 -1.63 36.26
N GLY A 325 -3.54 -1.90 34.95
CA GLY A 325 -4.02 -1.03 33.87
C GLY A 325 -5.51 -0.67 33.98
N ALA A 326 -6.36 -1.62 34.37
CA ALA A 326 -7.80 -1.39 34.57
C ALA A 326 -8.11 -0.36 35.67
N ARG A 327 -7.32 -0.32 36.75
CA ARG A 327 -7.50 0.66 37.85
C ARG A 327 -7.01 2.04 37.46
N LEU A 328 -5.92 2.11 36.70
CA LEU A 328 -5.48 3.37 36.10
C LEU A 328 -6.52 3.89 35.10
N ASP A 329 -7.12 3.02 34.29
CA ASP A 329 -8.21 3.39 33.38
C ASP A 329 -9.43 3.95 34.14
N GLU A 330 -9.83 3.30 35.23
CA GLU A 330 -10.91 3.77 36.09
C GLU A 330 -10.62 5.17 36.66
N LYS A 331 -9.39 5.42 37.14
CA LYS A 331 -8.97 6.73 37.64
C LYS A 331 -8.99 7.80 36.55
N LEU A 332 -8.52 7.47 35.35
CA LEU A 332 -8.52 8.39 34.21
C LEU A 332 -9.95 8.77 33.82
N ARG A 333 -10.89 7.83 33.84
CA ARG A 333 -12.31 8.13 33.56
C ARG A 333 -12.96 9.00 34.63
N LYS A 334 -12.57 8.84 35.90
CA LYS A 334 -13.04 9.68 37.02
C LYS A 334 -12.58 11.14 36.91
N PHE A 335 -11.50 11.42 36.17
CA PHE A 335 -11.08 12.79 35.87
C PHE A 335 -12.06 13.53 34.95
N GLY A 336 -12.89 12.82 34.16
CA GLY A 336 -13.95 13.41 33.33
C GLY A 336 -13.48 14.09 32.03
N GLU A 337 -12.17 14.23 31.83
CA GLU A 337 -11.59 14.79 30.61
C GLU A 337 -11.50 13.77 29.48
N THR A 338 -11.68 14.22 28.25
CA THR A 338 -11.50 13.37 27.05
C THR A 338 -10.03 13.30 26.60
N GLU A 339 -9.23 14.28 27.02
CA GLU A 339 -7.82 14.42 26.68
C GLU A 339 -7.00 14.77 27.95
N ILE A 340 -5.81 14.18 28.08
CA ILE A 340 -4.91 14.40 29.22
C ILE A 340 -3.48 14.65 28.74
N SER A 341 -2.73 15.52 29.44
CA SER A 341 -1.31 15.73 29.14
C SER A 341 -0.44 14.61 29.74
N LEU A 342 0.77 14.43 29.22
CA LEU A 342 1.71 13.46 29.79
C LEU A 342 2.09 13.81 31.24
N GLU A 343 2.20 15.10 31.58
CA GLU A 343 2.44 15.56 32.95
C GLU A 343 1.32 15.17 33.91
N GLN A 344 0.07 15.35 33.46
CA GLN A 344 -1.11 14.95 34.24
C GLN A 344 -1.19 13.43 34.40
N LEU A 345 -0.84 12.67 33.36
CA LEU A 345 -0.75 11.21 33.47
C LEU A 345 0.32 10.77 34.48
N LEU A 346 1.47 11.45 34.48
CA LEU A 346 2.56 11.16 35.41
C LEU A 346 2.27 11.59 36.86
N SER A 347 1.35 12.53 37.09
CA SER A 347 0.94 12.95 38.43
C SER A 347 -0.03 11.96 39.09
N ILE A 348 -0.66 11.08 38.32
CA ILE A 348 -1.50 10.00 38.83
C ILE A 348 -0.61 8.97 39.53
N ASN A 349 -0.52 9.10 40.85
CA ASN A 349 0.24 8.17 41.67
C ASN A 349 -0.53 6.84 41.81
N ASP A 350 -0.11 5.83 41.06
CA ASP A 350 -0.61 4.47 41.19
C ASP A 350 0.53 3.47 41.42
N LYS A 351 0.58 2.92 42.64
CA LYS A 351 1.59 1.94 43.03
C LYS A 351 1.50 0.64 42.21
N GLU A 352 0.33 0.31 41.67
CA GLU A 352 0.12 -0.94 40.91
C GLU A 352 0.53 -0.80 39.44
N CYS A 353 0.53 0.42 38.90
CA CYS A 353 1.01 0.72 37.54
C CYS A 353 2.46 1.23 37.52
N ARG A 354 3.22 1.04 38.60
CA ARG A 354 4.57 1.60 38.76
C ARG A 354 5.50 1.31 37.57
N VAL A 355 5.49 0.09 37.04
CA VAL A 355 6.35 -0.30 35.89
C VAL A 355 6.01 0.52 34.64
N PHE A 356 4.72 0.76 34.39
CA PHE A 356 4.27 1.55 33.24
C PHE A 356 4.58 3.03 33.44
N VAL A 357 4.36 3.57 34.64
CA VAL A 357 4.72 4.96 34.98
C VAL A 357 6.24 5.19 34.86
N GLU A 358 7.07 4.24 35.32
CA GLU A 358 8.53 4.30 35.12
C GLU A 358 8.92 4.27 33.63
N ALA A 359 8.20 3.51 32.81
CA ALA A 359 8.38 3.51 31.36
C ALA A 359 7.97 4.86 30.73
N LEU A 360 6.87 5.47 31.17
CA LEU A 360 6.45 6.81 30.74
C LEU A 360 7.51 7.88 31.09
N ILE A 361 8.08 7.84 32.30
CA ILE A 361 9.15 8.77 32.72
C ILE A 361 10.39 8.59 31.83
N LYS A 362 10.80 7.34 31.58
CA LYS A 362 11.93 7.04 30.69
C LYS A 362 11.67 7.50 29.26
N PHE A 363 10.46 7.28 28.76
CA PHE A 363 10.02 7.72 27.45
C PHE A 363 10.07 9.24 27.33
N LYS A 364 9.48 9.98 28.27
CA LYS A 364 9.50 11.45 28.31
C LYS A 364 10.93 12.00 28.23
N LYS A 365 11.81 11.51 29.11
CA LYS A 365 13.23 11.91 29.13
C LYS A 365 13.94 11.60 27.81
N SER A 366 13.70 10.42 27.24
CA SER A 366 14.29 10.05 25.96
C SER A 366 13.78 10.96 24.83
N PHE A 367 12.48 11.22 24.79
CA PHE A 367 11.85 12.07 23.79
C PHE A 367 12.44 13.50 23.81
N GLU A 368 12.54 14.10 24.99
CA GLU A 368 13.09 15.46 25.17
C GLU A 368 14.56 15.57 24.73
N ILE A 369 15.36 14.51 24.92
CA ILE A 369 16.78 14.47 24.52
C ILE A 369 16.94 14.19 23.02
N ASP A 370 16.15 13.25 22.51
CA ASP A 370 16.34 12.67 21.19
C ASP A 370 15.74 13.56 20.08
N VAL A 371 14.69 14.33 20.37
CA VAL A 371 14.00 15.18 19.39
C VAL A 371 14.75 16.50 19.16
N LYS A 372 15.11 16.76 17.89
CA LYS A 372 15.80 17.99 17.46
C LYS A 372 15.05 18.64 16.29
N LYS A 373 15.23 19.95 16.12
CA LYS A 373 14.49 20.76 15.13
C LYS A 373 14.67 20.28 13.67
N ASN A 374 15.76 19.57 13.35
CA ASN A 374 16.10 19.09 12.00
C ASN A 374 16.64 17.65 12.01
N MET A 375 15.76 16.67 12.21
CA MET A 375 16.15 15.25 12.22
C MET A 375 15.98 14.60 10.85
N LYS A 376 16.94 13.74 10.49
CA LYS A 376 16.80 12.86 9.31
C LYS A 376 15.77 11.77 9.58
N PHE A 377 15.09 11.30 8.54
CA PHE A 377 14.12 10.19 8.66
C PHE A 377 14.73 8.92 9.28
N SER A 378 15.98 8.57 8.95
CA SER A 378 16.67 7.43 9.56
C SER A 378 16.85 7.56 11.09
N MET A 379 17.00 8.79 11.57
CA MET A 379 17.07 9.06 13.01
C MET A 379 15.69 8.90 13.66
N TRP A 380 14.60 9.33 12.99
CA TRP A 380 13.24 9.07 13.45
C TRP A 380 12.93 7.58 13.57
N VAL A 381 13.28 6.78 12.57
CA VAL A 381 13.11 5.31 12.61
C VAL A 381 13.86 4.70 13.81
N THR A 382 15.10 5.15 14.02
CA THR A 382 15.92 4.71 15.16
C THR A 382 15.28 5.08 16.50
N ASN A 383 14.78 6.31 16.61
CA ASN A 383 14.12 6.81 17.82
C ASN A 383 12.80 6.09 18.10
N PHE A 384 11.93 5.90 17.10
CA PHE A 384 10.68 5.14 17.27
C PHE A 384 10.96 3.73 17.77
N THR A 385 11.95 3.05 17.19
CA THR A 385 12.36 1.72 17.64
C THR A 385 12.87 1.73 19.09
N LYS A 386 13.69 2.73 19.45
CA LYS A 386 14.18 2.92 20.82
C LYS A 386 13.05 3.16 21.81
N TRP A 387 12.10 4.03 21.47
CA TRP A 387 10.99 4.38 22.35
C TRP A 387 10.00 3.23 22.55
N LEU A 388 9.68 2.47 21.51
CA LEU A 388 8.84 1.27 21.63
C LEU A 388 9.48 0.19 22.52
N LYS A 389 10.82 0.07 22.50
CA LYS A 389 11.56 -0.84 23.39
C LYS A 389 11.44 -0.46 24.87
N ILE A 390 11.25 0.82 25.21
CA ILE A 390 11.05 1.26 26.61
C ILE A 390 9.81 0.59 27.21
N PHE A 391 8.76 0.44 26.39
CA PHE A 391 7.50 -0.23 26.78
C PHE A 391 7.52 -1.75 26.54
N LYS A 392 8.67 -2.31 26.14
CA LYS A 392 8.84 -3.72 25.78
C LYS A 392 7.89 -4.18 24.66
N TRP A 393 7.49 -3.30 23.76
CA TRP A 393 6.57 -3.65 22.67
C TRP A 393 7.30 -4.41 21.54
N PRO A 394 6.71 -5.49 20.99
CA PRO A 394 5.52 -6.20 21.50
C PRO A 394 5.88 -7.15 22.66
N ASN A 395 5.12 -7.10 23.76
CA ASN A 395 5.37 -7.87 24.98
C ASN A 395 4.55 -9.19 25.02
N LYS A 396 4.57 -9.92 23.91
CA LYS A 396 3.76 -11.13 23.67
C LYS A 396 4.48 -12.01 22.62
N GLN A 397 4.27 -13.33 22.70
CA GLN A 397 4.61 -14.24 21.60
C GLN A 397 3.65 -14.00 20.43
N LEU A 398 4.20 -13.60 19.28
CA LEU A 398 3.43 -13.27 18.10
C LEU A 398 2.97 -14.54 17.39
N ASP A 399 1.73 -14.54 16.91
CA ASP A 399 1.27 -15.55 15.95
C ASP A 399 1.83 -15.29 14.53
N SER A 400 1.50 -16.16 13.58
CA SER A 400 2.00 -16.06 12.20
C SER A 400 1.58 -14.76 11.51
N ASP A 401 0.34 -14.31 11.72
CA ASP A 401 -0.21 -13.11 11.10
C ASP A 401 0.40 -11.85 11.72
N GLU A 402 0.60 -11.85 13.04
CA GLU A 402 1.27 -10.79 13.79
C GLU A 402 2.75 -10.66 13.41
N TYR A 403 3.44 -11.78 13.18
CA TYR A 403 4.83 -11.77 12.71
C TYR A 403 4.94 -11.16 11.31
N GLN A 404 4.03 -11.52 10.39
CA GLN A 404 3.96 -10.90 9.06
C GLN A 404 3.64 -9.40 9.14
N THR A 405 2.76 -9.01 10.06
CA THR A 405 2.40 -7.61 10.32
C THR A 405 3.60 -6.81 10.81
N LEU A 406 4.36 -7.35 11.78
CA LEU A 406 5.57 -6.70 12.29
C LEU A 406 6.65 -6.58 11.21
N LYS A 407 6.82 -7.61 10.38
CA LYS A 407 7.74 -7.55 9.25
C LYS A 407 7.36 -6.43 8.28
N LYS A 408 6.07 -6.29 7.96
CA LYS A 408 5.57 -5.22 7.10
C LYS A 408 5.74 -3.82 7.71
N TRP A 409 5.61 -3.69 9.02
CA TRP A 409 5.92 -2.45 9.72
C TRP A 409 7.40 -2.05 9.61
N ASN A 410 8.32 -3.01 9.71
CA ASN A 410 9.75 -2.71 9.59
C ASN A 410 10.20 -2.43 8.13
N GLU A 411 9.43 -2.88 7.14
CA GLU A 411 9.64 -2.59 5.72
C GLU A 411 9.08 -1.23 5.29
N ALA A 412 8.12 -0.68 6.05
CA ALA A 412 7.46 0.60 5.80
C ALA A 412 8.24 1.75 6.42
#